data_AF-A0A8J6XFQ8-F1
#
_entry.id   AF-A0A8J6XFQ8-F1
#
_cell.length_a   1.000
_cell.length_b   1.000
_cell.length_c   1.000
_cell.angle_alpha   90.00
_cell.angle_beta   90.00
_cell.angle_gamma   90.00
#
_symmetry.space_group_name_H-M   'P 1'
#
loop_
_entity.id
_entity.type
_entity.pdbx_description
1 polymer ?
#
loop_
_entity_poly.entity_id
_entity_poly.type
_entity_poly.pdbx_seq_one_letter_code
_entity_poly.pdbx_strand_id
1 'polypeptide(L)' 'MNSNEQQEPTLKTLRESQQLTQEELSRRLNLSFRTIGDWETGKKIPRLDNAVALARELSVSLKTLARAFRLKVDGIPDDE' A
#
# COMPACT_ATOMS: atom_id res chain seq x y z
N MET A 1 -13.90 18.49 -19.08
CA MET A 1 -12.61 17.75 -19.17
C MET A 1 -12.44 16.93 -17.90
N ASN A 2 -12.57 15.62 -18.06
CA ASN A 2 -12.22 14.50 -17.17
C ASN A 2 -12.47 14.69 -15.67
N SER A 3 -13.67 14.28 -15.27
CA SER A 3 -13.97 13.73 -13.95
C SER A 3 -12.96 12.63 -13.61
N ASN A 4 -11.80 12.95 -13.04
CA ASN A 4 -11.00 11.93 -12.38
C ASN A 4 -11.54 11.82 -10.96
N GLU A 5 -12.69 11.16 -10.88
CA GLU A 5 -13.29 10.63 -9.67
C GLU A 5 -12.18 10.05 -8.79
N GLN A 6 -12.03 10.61 -7.59
CA GLN A 6 -11.60 9.99 -6.33
C GLN A 6 -11.10 8.52 -6.40
N GLN A 7 -10.11 8.19 -7.23
CA GLN A 7 -9.55 6.84 -7.27
C GLN A 7 -8.67 6.69 -6.04
N GLU A 8 -9.15 5.91 -5.08
CA GLU A 8 -8.36 5.53 -3.90
C GLU A 8 -7.00 4.97 -4.37
N PRO A 9 -5.88 5.44 -3.78
CA PRO A 9 -4.55 5.03 -4.22
C PRO A 9 -4.43 3.52 -4.09
N THR A 10 -4.06 2.77 -5.13
CA THR A 10 -3.86 1.32 -4.98
C THR A 10 -2.43 1.02 -4.54
N LEU A 11 -2.21 -0.15 -3.91
CA LEU A 11 -0.86 -0.58 -3.54
C LEU A 11 0.08 -0.62 -4.75
N LYS A 12 -0.46 -0.99 -5.92
CA LYS A 12 0.26 -0.97 -7.20
C LYS A 12 0.74 0.44 -7.55
N THR A 13 -0.14 1.42 -7.47
CA THR A 13 0.19 2.82 -7.78
C THR A 13 1.23 3.38 -6.80
N LEU A 14 1.12 3.04 -5.51
CA LEU A 14 2.11 3.43 -4.50
C LEU A 14 3.48 2.81 -4.79
N ARG A 15 3.52 1.53 -5.17
CA ARG A 15 4.74 0.83 -5.57
C ARG A 15 5.36 1.45 -6.84
N GLU A 16 4.55 1.74 -7.85
CA GLU A 16 4.98 2.35 -9.11
C GLU A 16 5.51 3.77 -8.91
N SER A 17 4.93 4.54 -7.97
CA SER A 17 5.44 5.87 -7.58
C SER A 17 6.86 5.82 -7.03
N GLN A 18 7.23 4.70 -6.40
CA GLN A 18 8.59 4.45 -5.90
C GLN A 18 9.52 3.82 -6.96
N GLN A 19 9.03 3.64 -8.19
CA GLN A 19 9.74 2.98 -9.30
C GLN A 19 10.18 1.55 -8.95
N LEU A 20 9.45 0.88 -8.06
CA LEU A 20 9.75 -0.48 -7.62
C LEU A 20 8.97 -1.50 -8.46
N THR A 21 9.57 -2.64 -8.76
CA THR A 21 8.84 -3.81 -9.27
C THR A 21 8.25 -4.62 -8.10
N GLN A 22 7.30 -5.51 -8.39
CA GLN A 22 6.77 -6.44 -7.38
C GLN A 22 7.89 -7.32 -6.78
N GLU A 23 8.85 -7.76 -7.61
CA GLU A 23 10.00 -8.52 -7.16
C GLU A 23 10.91 -7.71 -6.24
N GLU A 24 11.21 -6.45 -6.60
CA GLU A 24 12.06 -5.58 -5.78
C GLU A 24 11.40 -5.32 -4.42
N LEU A 25 10.11 -4.97 -4.41
CA LEU A 25 9.36 -4.78 -3.17
C LEU A 25 9.33 -6.06 -2.32
N SER A 26 9.19 -7.23 -2.95
CA SER A 26 9.20 -8.50 -2.23
C SER A 26 10.57 -8.78 -1.58
N ARG A 27 11.68 -8.49 -2.28
CA ARG A 27 13.03 -8.65 -1.75
C ARG A 27 13.30 -7.71 -0.58
N ARG A 28 12.92 -6.44 -0.71
CA ARG A 28 13.12 -5.44 0.35
C ARG A 28 12.35 -5.75 1.63
N LEU A 29 11.13 -6.25 1.50
CA LEU A 29 10.31 -6.67 2.63
C LEU A 29 10.64 -8.09 3.13
N ASN A 30 11.55 -8.79 2.46
CA ASN A 30 11.89 -10.19 2.73
C ASN A 30 10.65 -11.11 2.68
N LEU A 31 9.79 -10.90 1.70
CA LEU A 31 8.54 -11.61 1.46
C LEU A 31 8.54 -12.30 0.11
N SER A 32 7.64 -13.26 -0.07
CA SER A 32 7.42 -13.88 -1.37
C SER A 32 6.71 -12.93 -2.33
N PHE A 33 7.07 -12.96 -3.61
CA PHE A 33 6.38 -12.25 -4.69
C PHE A 33 4.85 -12.45 -4.67
N ARG A 34 4.41 -13.69 -4.39
CA ARG A 34 2.99 -14.03 -4.26
C ARG A 34 2.27 -13.22 -3.18
N THR A 35 2.95 -12.94 -2.06
CA THR A 35 2.41 -12.12 -0.97
C THR A 35 2.12 -10.70 -1.45
N ILE A 36 3.04 -10.10 -2.21
CA ILE A 36 2.86 -8.77 -2.80
C ILE A 36 1.68 -8.78 -3.78
N GLY A 37 1.59 -9.79 -4.65
CA GLY A 37 0.47 -9.95 -5.57
C GLY A 37 -0.88 -10.16 -4.87
N ASP A 38 -0.93 -10.95 -3.79
CA ASP A 38 -2.14 -11.11 -2.98
C ASP A 38 -2.59 -9.79 -2.33
N TRP A 39 -1.63 -8.93 -1.96
CA TRP A 39 -1.93 -7.61 -1.41
C TRP A 39 -2.41 -6.62 -2.47
N GLU A 40 -1.73 -6.54 -3.62
CA GLU A 40 -2.14 -5.64 -4.72
C GLU A 40 -3.49 -6.03 -5.33
N THR A 41 -3.86 -7.32 -5.28
CA THR A 41 -5.19 -7.80 -5.72
C THR A 41 -6.26 -7.73 -4.63
N GLY A 42 -5.91 -7.34 -3.40
CA GLY A 42 -6.82 -7.28 -2.26
C GLY A 42 -7.27 -8.64 -1.73
N LYS A 43 -6.67 -9.74 -2.18
CA LYS A 43 -6.94 -11.10 -1.67
C LYS A 43 -6.53 -11.26 -0.21
N LYS A 44 -5.48 -10.55 0.20
CA LYS A 44 -5.00 -10.51 1.57
C LYS A 44 -4.69 -9.08 1.98
N ILE A 45 -4.83 -8.83 3.28
CA ILE A 45 -4.42 -7.58 3.92
C ILE A 45 -3.12 -7.88 4.68
N PRO A 46 -2.08 -7.02 4.59
CA PRO A 46 -0.87 -7.19 5.38
C PRO A 46 -1.19 -7.11 6.88
N ARG A 47 -0.45 -7.88 7.68
CA ARG A 47 -0.43 -7.70 9.14
C ARG A 47 0.20 -6.34 9.49
N LEU A 48 -0.04 -5.86 10.71
CA LEU A 48 0.47 -4.56 11.14
C LEU A 48 1.99 -4.42 10.91
N ASP A 49 2.79 -5.43 11.25
CA ASP A 49 4.25 -5.42 11.04
C ASP A 49 4.61 -5.19 9.56
N ASN A 50 3.93 -5.91 8.67
CA ASN A 50 4.11 -5.80 7.23
C ASN A 50 3.56 -4.49 6.67
N ALA A 51 2.47 -3.97 7.24
CA ALA A 51 1.89 -2.69 6.85
C ALA A 51 2.83 -1.54 7.23
N VAL A 52 3.47 -1.60 8.40
CA VAL A 52 4.49 -0.63 8.83
C VAL A 52 5.72 -0.72 7.91
N ALA A 53 6.18 -1.93 7.58
CA ALA A 53 7.29 -2.12 6.66
C ALA A 53 6.97 -1.59 5.25
N LEU A 54 5.77 -1.86 4.74
CA LEU A 54 5.26 -1.31 3.48
C LEU A 54 5.19 0.21 3.50
N ALA A 55 4.61 0.79 4.54
CA ALA A 55 4.49 2.24 4.70
C ALA A 55 5.87 2.92 4.66
N ARG A 56 6.85 2.33 5.35
CA ARG A 56 8.24 2.81 5.34
C ARG A 56 8.89 2.69 3.96
N GLU A 57 8.80 1.52 3.33
CA GLU A 57 9.42 1.26 2.02
C GLU A 57 8.78 2.13 0.92
N LEU A 58 7.46 2.29 0.99
CA LEU A 58 6.70 3.09 0.05
C LEU A 58 6.69 4.59 0.40
N SER A 59 7.34 4.99 1.49
CA SER A 59 7.39 6.37 1.99
C SER A 59 6.01 7.02 2.08
N VAL A 60 5.02 6.27 2.58
CA VAL A 60 3.62 6.71 2.74
C VAL A 60 3.13 6.46 4.16
N SER A 61 2.17 7.27 4.63
CA SER A 61 1.55 7.05 5.93
C SER A 61 0.71 5.77 5.96
N LEU A 62 0.58 5.15 7.13
CA LEU A 62 -0.32 4.00 7.34
C LEU A 62 -1.76 4.31 6.93
N LYS A 63 -2.21 5.56 7.11
CA LYS A 63 -3.52 6.05 6.65
C LYS A 63 -3.68 5.92 5.13
N THR A 64 -2.66 6.31 4.36
CA THR A 64 -2.63 6.18 2.90
C THR A 64 -2.58 4.72 2.49
N LEU A 65 -1.75 3.91 3.15
CA LEU A 65 -1.69 2.47 2.89
C LEU A 65 -3.04 1.78 3.19
N ALA A 66 -3.69 2.15 4.29
CA ALA A 66 -5.00 1.60 4.66
C ALA A 66 -6.10 1.97 3.65
N ARG A 67 -6.10 3.21 3.12
CA ARG A 67 -6.96 3.59 1.98
C ARG A 67 -6.69 2.71 0.76
N ALA A 68 -5.45 2.32 0.52
CA ALA A 68 -5.12 1.42 -0.58
C ALA A 68 -5.67 0.00 -0.45
N PHE A 69 -5.98 -0.42 0.77
CA PHE A 69 -6.71 -1.66 1.07
C PHE A 69 -8.22 -1.44 1.24
N ARG A 70 -8.75 -0.27 0.85
CA ARG A 70 -10.15 0.14 1.01
C ARG A 70 -10.65 0.06 2.47
N LEU A 71 -9.74 0.28 3.41
CA LEU A 71 -10.06 0.35 4.83
C LEU A 71 -10.53 1.76 5.17
N LYS A 72 -11.61 1.86 5.96
CA LYS A 72 -12.09 3.13 6.47
C LYS A 72 -11.12 3.66 7.52
N VAL A 73 -10.53 4.81 7.24
CA VAL A 73 -9.60 5.53 8.14
C VAL A 73 -10.19 6.85 8.64
N ASP A 74 -11.50 7.01 8.48
CA ASP A 74 -12.22 8.21 8.94
C ASP A 74 -12.16 8.32 10.47
N GLY A 75 -11.92 9.54 10.96
CA GLY A 75 -11.79 9.81 12.40
C GLY A 75 -10.46 9.36 13.05
N ILE A 76 -9.51 8.79 12.29
CA ILE A 76 -8.17 8.49 12.82
C ILE A 76 -7.34 9.78 12.83
N PRO A 77 -6.90 10.29 14.00
CA PRO A 77 -6.03 11.45 14.08
C PRO A 77 -4.72 11.19 13.34
N ASP A 78 -4.10 12.24 12.81
CA ASP A 78 -2.72 12.13 12.33
C ASP A 78 -1.76 12.10 13.51
N ASP A 79 -0.63 11.40 13.37
CA ASP A 79 0.50 11.59 14.28
C ASP A 79 1.07 12.99 13.98
N GLU A 80 1.01 13.88 14.97
CA GLU A 80 1.41 15.28 14.91
C GLU A 80 2.92 15.48 14.68
#